data_AF-A0A3R7D4L6-F1
#
_entry.id   AF-A0A3R7D4L6-F1
#
_cell.length_a   1.000
_cell.length_b   1.000
_cell.length_c   1.000
_cell.angle_alpha   90.00
_cell.angle_beta   90.00
_cell.angle_gamma   90.00
#
_symmetry.space_group_name_H-M   'P 1'
#
loop_
_entity.id
_entity.type
_entity.pdbx_description
1 polymer ?
#
loop_
_entity_poly.entity_id
_entity_poly.type
_entity_poly.pdbx_seq_one_letter_code
_entity_poly.pdbx_strand_id
1 'polypeptide(L)'
;AKRFGIPLVRVESGEEYLDMVKKPKYGYGSGMNPCIDCRIYMLREAKRIAKEVGANFIFTGDVLGERPMSQHRKALELEEKEAGLERMVLRPLSAKLLPETIPEQKGWVDRDKLCAIKGKSRKPQIALANKFGIREEEYPTPSGGCLLTYREFASKLRDLFDHNERVTMRDVRLLKIGRHFRFGSSKIIVGRNEAENMLLLDLNKPLQGLRGRGAEPYRPEVYVFEVLDYGSPITILEGEKSKEAIEVAAKLTARYSDAGAKEEVLVEYKPSCGAELREDQEQRKERIVVSPMDENEVARLRI
;
A
#
# COMPACT_ATOMS: atom_id res chain seq x y z
N ALA A 1 0.30 20.37 10.92
CA ALA A 1 -0.51 20.19 12.15
C ALA A 1 0.10 20.93 13.34
N LYS A 2 1.15 20.39 13.99
CA LYS A 2 1.76 20.97 15.21
C LYS A 2 2.12 22.46 15.10
N ARG A 3 2.83 22.88 14.04
CA ARG A 3 3.19 24.30 13.81
C ARG A 3 1.99 25.25 13.79
N PHE A 4 0.86 24.80 13.26
CA PHE A 4 -0.34 25.62 13.07
C PHE A 4 -1.37 25.43 14.18
N GLY A 5 -1.06 24.66 15.24
CA GLY A 5 -2.02 24.36 16.31
C GLY A 5 -3.23 23.55 15.85
N ILE A 6 -3.13 22.83 14.73
CA ILE A 6 -4.24 22.03 14.18
C ILE A 6 -4.16 20.61 14.72
N PRO A 7 -5.22 20.09 15.38
CA PRO A 7 -5.30 18.69 15.80
C PRO A 7 -5.12 17.74 14.60
N LEU A 8 -4.29 16.71 14.76
CA LEU A 8 -4.09 15.70 13.75
C LEU A 8 -4.86 14.43 14.12
N VAL A 9 -5.83 14.06 13.28
CA VAL A 9 -6.49 12.76 13.35
C VAL A 9 -5.88 11.85 12.28
N ARG A 10 -5.49 10.64 12.67
CA ARG A 10 -5.01 9.60 11.76
C ARG A 10 -6.09 8.52 11.66
N VAL A 11 -6.49 8.20 10.44
CA VAL A 11 -7.43 7.12 10.14
C VAL A 11 -6.67 6.08 9.32
N GLU A 12 -6.62 4.85 9.81
CA GLU A 12 -6.08 3.73 9.05
C GLU A 12 -7.15 3.17 8.14
N SER A 13 -6.79 2.95 6.87
CA SER A 13 -7.66 2.28 5.91
C SER A 13 -7.71 0.78 6.22
N GLY A 14 -8.92 0.25 6.42
CA GLY A 14 -9.16 -1.16 6.69
C GLY A 14 -9.50 -1.98 5.44
N GLU A 15 -10.07 -3.18 5.67
CA GLU A 15 -10.44 -4.13 4.62
C GLU A 15 -11.45 -3.54 3.60
N GLU A 16 -12.38 -2.69 4.04
CA GLU A 16 -13.33 -2.02 3.14
C GLU A 16 -12.63 -1.18 2.05
N TYR A 17 -11.51 -0.55 2.39
CA TYR A 17 -10.71 0.19 1.42
C TYR A 17 -10.04 -0.76 0.44
N LEU A 18 -9.58 -1.91 0.92
CA LEU A 18 -8.96 -2.93 0.08
C LEU A 18 -9.96 -3.56 -0.90
N ASP A 19 -11.18 -3.83 -0.44
CA ASP A 19 -12.27 -4.34 -1.29
C ASP A 19 -12.63 -3.34 -2.39
N MET A 20 -12.71 -2.06 -2.05
CA MET A 20 -12.89 -1.00 -3.04
C MET A 20 -11.73 -0.98 -4.04
N VAL A 21 -10.48 -1.12 -3.57
CA VAL A 21 -9.32 -1.18 -4.47
C VAL A 21 -9.34 -2.43 -5.34
N LYS A 22 -9.87 -3.57 -4.88
CA LYS A 22 -10.00 -4.81 -5.66
C LYS A 22 -11.05 -4.69 -6.76
N LYS A 23 -12.17 -4.02 -6.48
CA LYS A 23 -13.31 -3.88 -7.39
C LYS A 23 -13.81 -2.42 -7.41
N PRO A 24 -13.05 -1.49 -8.00
CA PRO A 24 -13.44 -0.09 -8.00
C PRO A 24 -14.64 0.15 -8.91
N LYS A 25 -15.54 1.05 -8.52
CA LYS A 25 -16.75 1.39 -9.29
C LYS A 25 -16.40 2.21 -10.53
N TYR A 26 -15.37 3.05 -10.46
CA TYR A 26 -14.97 3.97 -11.54
C TYR A 26 -13.71 3.54 -12.29
N GLY A 27 -13.24 2.32 -12.03
CA GLY A 27 -12.06 1.74 -12.69
C GLY A 27 -10.72 2.26 -12.18
N TYR A 28 -9.66 1.85 -12.87
CA TYR A 28 -8.28 2.19 -12.52
C TYR A 28 -7.69 3.25 -13.45
N GLY A 29 -6.68 3.98 -12.95
CA GLY A 29 -5.84 4.85 -13.77
C GLY A 29 -4.70 4.08 -14.46
N SER A 30 -3.48 4.63 -14.41
CA SER A 30 -2.31 4.06 -15.09
C SER A 30 -1.77 2.77 -14.45
N GLY A 31 -2.18 2.46 -13.22
CA GLY A 31 -1.82 1.23 -12.51
C GLY A 31 -3.06 0.58 -11.90
N MET A 32 -3.02 0.36 -10.59
CA MET A 32 -4.18 -0.09 -9.81
C MET A 32 -4.73 1.03 -8.94
N ASN A 33 -4.65 2.28 -9.40
CA ASN A 33 -5.08 3.45 -8.64
C ASN A 33 -6.54 3.81 -8.97
N PRO A 34 -7.53 3.51 -8.10
CA PRO A 34 -8.92 3.90 -8.32
C PRO A 34 -9.16 5.30 -7.73
N CYS A 35 -8.60 6.33 -8.36
CA CYS A 35 -8.51 7.65 -7.71
C CYS A 35 -9.87 8.22 -7.31
N ILE A 36 -10.90 8.12 -8.15
CA ILE A 36 -12.24 8.64 -7.82
C ILE A 36 -12.82 7.91 -6.60
N ASP A 37 -12.78 6.57 -6.59
CA ASP A 37 -13.27 5.77 -5.46
C ASP A 37 -12.50 6.07 -4.16
N CYS A 38 -11.17 6.22 -4.23
CA CYS A 38 -10.35 6.65 -3.09
C CYS A 38 -10.78 8.01 -2.53
N ARG A 39 -11.10 8.99 -3.40
CA ARG A 39 -11.57 10.31 -2.98
C ARG A 39 -12.94 10.22 -2.31
N ILE A 40 -13.86 9.44 -2.87
CA ILE A 40 -15.18 9.18 -2.28
C ILE A 40 -15.03 8.55 -0.89
N TYR A 41 -14.18 7.53 -0.75
CA TYR A 41 -13.90 6.88 0.53
C TYR A 41 -13.37 7.89 1.56
N MET A 42 -12.36 8.69 1.20
CA MET A 42 -11.80 9.71 2.09
C MET A 42 -12.83 10.78 2.49
N LEU A 43 -13.72 11.18 1.58
CA LEU A 43 -14.80 12.13 1.88
C LEU A 43 -15.84 11.53 2.83
N ARG A 44 -16.17 10.25 2.70
CA ARG A 44 -17.06 9.53 3.64
C ARG A 44 -16.46 9.45 5.05
N GLU A 45 -15.16 9.14 5.16
CA GLU A 45 -14.47 9.17 6.45
C GLU A 45 -14.40 10.59 7.03
N ALA A 46 -14.10 11.60 6.21
CA ALA A 46 -14.11 12.99 6.64
C ALA A 46 -15.50 13.43 7.14
N LYS A 47 -16.59 12.96 6.49
CA LYS A 47 -17.97 13.20 6.94
C LYS A 47 -18.26 12.56 8.30
N ARG A 48 -17.81 11.32 8.52
CA ARG A 48 -17.96 10.63 9.80
C ARG A 48 -17.24 11.40 10.91
N ILE A 49 -15.97 11.75 10.70
CA ILE A 49 -15.17 12.52 11.67
C ILE A 49 -15.77 13.92 11.90
N ALA A 50 -16.20 14.61 10.84
CA ALA A 50 -16.82 15.93 10.95
C ALA A 50 -18.04 15.91 11.89
N LYS A 51 -18.86 14.85 11.85
CA LYS A 51 -19.97 14.65 12.77
C LYS A 51 -19.51 14.48 14.22
N GLU A 52 -18.45 13.70 14.44
CA GLU A 52 -17.91 13.42 15.78
C GLU A 52 -17.33 14.67 16.45
N VAL A 53 -16.65 15.53 15.67
CA VAL A 53 -16.04 16.77 16.18
C VAL A 53 -16.94 18.00 16.09
N GLY A 54 -18.18 17.84 15.59
CA GLY A 54 -19.13 18.94 15.42
C GLY A 54 -18.73 19.96 14.34
N ALA A 55 -17.95 19.57 13.32
CA ALA A 55 -17.55 20.46 12.24
C ALA A 55 -18.72 20.81 11.31
N ASN A 56 -18.82 22.08 10.92
CA ASN A 56 -19.91 22.54 10.06
C ASN A 56 -19.74 22.18 8.57
N PHE A 57 -18.50 21.99 8.11
CA PHE A 57 -18.20 21.67 6.71
C PHE A 57 -16.82 21.01 6.56
N ILE A 58 -16.51 20.55 5.35
CA ILE A 58 -15.26 19.88 5.01
C ILE A 58 -14.53 20.72 3.96
N PHE A 59 -13.20 20.71 3.96
CA PHE A 59 -12.42 21.26 2.86
C PHE A 59 -11.33 20.28 2.42
N THR A 60 -10.94 20.38 1.15
CA THR A 60 -9.80 19.62 0.59
C THR A 60 -8.79 20.56 -0.03
N GLY A 61 -7.56 20.08 -0.17
CA GLY A 61 -6.50 20.77 -0.91
C GLY A 61 -6.57 20.54 -2.43
N ASP A 62 -7.72 20.16 -2.99
CA ASP A 62 -7.83 19.88 -4.42
C ASP A 62 -7.64 21.13 -5.27
N VAL A 63 -6.99 20.94 -6.41
CA VAL A 63 -6.86 21.94 -7.46
C VAL A 63 -7.56 21.45 -8.72
N LEU A 64 -8.47 22.25 -9.26
CA LEU A 64 -9.22 21.94 -10.48
C LEU A 64 -8.25 21.68 -11.65
N GLY A 65 -8.29 20.47 -12.18
CA GLY A 65 -7.47 20.02 -13.32
C GLY A 65 -6.02 19.66 -12.98
N GLU A 66 -5.63 19.59 -11.71
CA GLU A 66 -4.27 19.19 -11.32
C GLU A 66 -4.06 17.67 -11.50
N ARG A 67 -5.04 16.85 -11.10
CA ARG A 67 -5.04 15.39 -11.36
C ARG A 67 -6.03 15.02 -12.47
N PRO A 68 -5.57 14.39 -13.57
CA PRO A 68 -6.42 14.11 -14.74
C PRO A 68 -7.54 13.10 -14.45
N MET A 69 -7.37 12.19 -13.50
CA MET A 69 -8.37 11.16 -13.19
C MET A 69 -9.45 11.61 -12.19
N SER A 70 -9.11 12.46 -11.21
CA SER A 70 -10.00 12.74 -10.08
C SER A 70 -10.32 14.22 -9.86
N GLN A 71 -9.59 15.15 -10.48
CA GLN A 71 -9.77 16.58 -10.19
C GLN A 71 -10.29 17.38 -11.39
N HIS A 72 -10.90 16.75 -12.39
CA HIS A 72 -11.73 17.47 -13.35
C HIS A 72 -13.12 17.76 -12.76
N ARG A 73 -13.79 18.80 -13.27
CA ARG A 73 -15.07 19.29 -12.71
C ARG A 73 -16.09 18.18 -12.44
N LYS A 74 -16.36 17.32 -13.44
CA LYS A 74 -17.29 16.20 -13.30
C LYS A 74 -16.91 15.20 -12.19
N ALA A 75 -15.62 14.95 -11.98
CA ALA A 75 -15.17 14.04 -10.92
C ALA A 75 -15.38 14.69 -9.55
N LEU A 76 -15.05 15.97 -9.38
CA LEU A 76 -15.27 16.68 -8.12
C LEU A 76 -16.76 16.70 -7.70
N GLU A 77 -17.65 16.93 -8.67
CA GLU A 77 -19.11 16.89 -8.46
C GLU A 77 -19.60 15.47 -8.11
N LEU A 78 -19.10 14.47 -8.84
CA LEU A 78 -19.41 13.05 -8.59
C LEU A 78 -18.95 12.61 -7.20
N GLU A 79 -17.72 12.96 -6.82
CA GLU A 79 -17.11 12.63 -5.53
C GLU A 79 -17.96 13.15 -4.36
N GLU A 80 -18.41 14.40 -4.45
CA GLU A 80 -19.31 15.00 -3.45
C GLU A 80 -20.65 14.28 -3.37
N LYS A 81 -21.28 14.03 -4.51
CA LYS A 81 -22.57 13.35 -4.60
C LYS A 81 -22.52 11.96 -3.99
N GLU A 82 -21.53 11.16 -4.36
CA GLU A 82 -21.37 9.78 -3.87
C GLU A 82 -21.00 9.72 -2.38
N ALA A 83 -20.38 10.78 -1.84
CA ALA A 83 -20.14 10.92 -0.41
C ALA A 83 -21.34 11.55 0.36
N GLY A 84 -22.35 12.05 -0.35
CA GLY A 84 -23.47 12.80 0.22
C GLY A 84 -23.00 14.10 0.89
N LEU A 85 -22.13 14.85 0.22
CA LEU A 85 -21.52 16.12 0.66
C LEU A 85 -21.64 17.22 -0.42
N GLU A 86 -22.68 17.14 -1.25
CA GLU A 86 -22.95 18.09 -2.33
C GLU A 86 -22.90 19.53 -1.81
N ARG A 87 -22.01 20.34 -2.39
CA ARG A 87 -21.77 21.75 -2.03
C ARG A 87 -21.31 21.98 -0.59
N MET A 88 -20.94 20.94 0.16
CA MET A 88 -20.40 21.01 1.52
C MET A 88 -18.87 20.83 1.58
N VAL A 89 -18.23 20.53 0.43
CA VAL A 89 -16.78 20.38 0.32
C VAL A 89 -16.17 21.64 -0.29
N LEU A 90 -15.55 22.47 0.54
CA LEU A 90 -14.81 23.65 0.10
C LEU A 90 -13.46 23.24 -0.52
N ARG A 91 -13.10 23.86 -1.64
CA ARG A 91 -11.79 23.68 -2.29
C ARG A 91 -11.07 25.02 -2.39
N PRO A 92 -10.42 25.50 -1.31
CA PRO A 92 -9.94 26.88 -1.20
C PRO A 92 -9.03 27.33 -2.34
N LEU A 93 -8.24 26.41 -2.90
CA LEU A 93 -7.29 26.70 -3.97
C LEU A 93 -7.97 26.99 -5.33
N SER A 94 -9.16 26.43 -5.55
CA SER A 94 -9.91 26.56 -6.82
C SER A 94 -11.31 27.14 -6.64
N ALA A 95 -11.66 27.64 -5.45
CA ALA A 95 -13.03 28.03 -5.11
C ALA A 95 -13.63 29.02 -6.12
N LYS A 96 -12.87 30.04 -6.53
CA LYS A 96 -13.32 31.06 -7.50
C LYS A 96 -13.61 30.51 -8.90
N LEU A 97 -13.19 29.27 -9.20
CA LEU A 97 -13.43 28.59 -10.47
C LEU A 97 -14.57 27.56 -10.40
N LEU A 98 -15.08 27.29 -9.19
CA LEU A 98 -16.12 26.31 -8.91
C LEU A 98 -17.41 27.03 -8.46
N PRO A 99 -18.58 26.36 -8.55
CA PRO A 99 -19.81 26.88 -7.97
C PRO A 99 -19.62 27.15 -6.48
N GLU A 100 -20.33 28.15 -5.96
CA GLU A 100 -20.27 28.47 -4.53
C GLU A 100 -20.73 27.28 -3.68
N THR A 101 -20.02 27.06 -2.59
CA THR A 101 -20.37 26.06 -1.58
C THR A 101 -21.31 26.66 -0.53
N ILE A 102 -22.03 25.82 0.22
CA ILE A 102 -22.90 26.26 1.31
C ILE A 102 -22.14 27.08 2.39
N PRO A 103 -20.90 26.72 2.79
CA PRO A 103 -20.09 27.55 3.69
C PRO A 103 -19.83 28.97 3.20
N GLU A 104 -19.67 29.15 1.88
CA GLU A 104 -19.49 30.47 1.27
C GLU A 104 -20.80 31.24 1.26
N GLN A 105 -21.90 30.60 0.86
CA GLN A 105 -23.24 31.23 0.83
C GLN A 105 -23.73 31.66 2.21
N LYS A 106 -23.38 30.90 3.26
CA LYS A 106 -23.72 31.23 4.65
C LYS A 106 -22.77 32.25 5.29
N GLY A 107 -21.73 32.69 4.57
CA GLY A 107 -20.73 33.64 5.09
C GLY A 107 -19.78 33.04 6.13
N TRP A 108 -19.73 31.71 6.29
CA TRP A 108 -18.75 31.05 7.17
C TRP A 108 -17.34 31.18 6.61
N VAL A 109 -17.22 31.26 5.29
CA VAL A 109 -15.97 31.48 4.58
C VAL A 109 -16.15 32.64 3.60
N ASP A 110 -15.25 33.60 3.70
CA ASP A 110 -15.16 34.73 2.78
C ASP A 110 -14.53 34.29 1.45
N ARG A 111 -15.36 34.18 0.40
CA ARG A 111 -14.97 33.73 -0.94
C ARG A 111 -13.90 34.63 -1.57
N ASP A 112 -13.88 35.92 -1.23
CA ASP A 112 -12.93 36.88 -1.82
C ASP A 112 -11.49 36.60 -1.39
N LYS A 113 -11.30 35.99 -0.22
CA LYS A 113 -10.00 35.53 0.29
C LYS A 113 -9.52 34.21 -0.33
N LEU A 114 -10.35 33.53 -1.12
CA LEU A 114 -10.02 32.25 -1.75
C LEU A 114 -9.33 32.43 -3.11
N CYS A 115 -8.86 31.32 -3.68
CA CYS A 115 -8.01 31.31 -4.86
C CYS A 115 -8.75 30.87 -6.13
N ALA A 116 -8.09 31.10 -7.27
CA ALA A 116 -8.52 30.71 -8.61
C ALA A 116 -7.44 29.85 -9.32
N ILE A 117 -6.80 28.94 -8.60
CA ILE A 117 -5.73 28.08 -9.14
C ILE A 117 -6.35 26.93 -9.93
N LYS A 118 -5.78 26.61 -11.10
CA LYS A 118 -6.13 25.45 -11.92
C LYS A 118 -4.93 24.86 -12.65
N GLY A 119 -5.06 23.60 -13.04
CA GLY A 119 -4.06 22.87 -13.83
C GLY A 119 -2.93 22.31 -12.98
N LYS A 120 -1.88 21.82 -13.66
CA LYS A 120 -0.80 21.03 -13.05
C LYS A 120 0.38 21.85 -12.51
N SER A 121 0.37 23.17 -12.76
CA SER A 121 1.49 24.04 -12.37
C SER A 121 1.47 24.30 -10.87
N ARG A 122 2.57 23.97 -10.18
CA ARG A 122 2.75 24.26 -8.75
C ARG A 122 3.19 25.69 -8.44
N LYS A 123 3.54 26.50 -9.45
CA LYS A 123 4.06 27.87 -9.24
C LYS A 123 3.13 28.72 -8.33
N PRO A 124 1.79 28.72 -8.52
CA PRO A 124 0.89 29.49 -7.65
C PRO A 124 0.85 28.97 -6.21
N GLN A 125 0.92 27.65 -6.00
CA GLN A 125 0.94 27.05 -4.66
C GLN A 125 2.24 27.37 -3.92
N ILE A 126 3.38 27.35 -4.62
CA ILE A 126 4.69 27.72 -4.05
C ILE A 126 4.70 29.22 -3.68
N ALA A 127 4.17 30.09 -4.54
CA ALA A 127 4.02 31.50 -4.21
C ALA A 127 3.13 31.72 -2.98
N LEU A 128 2.07 30.93 -2.83
CA LEU A 128 1.20 30.96 -1.65
C LEU A 128 1.92 30.45 -0.39
N ALA A 129 2.71 29.39 -0.49
CA ALA A 129 3.54 28.88 0.60
C ALA A 129 4.52 29.95 1.09
N ASN A 130 5.21 30.64 0.17
CA ASN A 130 6.12 31.75 0.48
C ASN A 130 5.37 32.90 1.16
N LYS A 131 4.19 33.28 0.67
CA LYS A 131 3.35 34.32 1.28
C LYS A 131 2.95 33.98 2.73
N PHE A 132 2.74 32.70 3.04
CA PHE A 132 2.41 32.24 4.40
C PHE A 132 3.64 31.85 5.23
N GLY A 133 4.86 32.06 4.73
CA GLY A 133 6.09 31.71 5.43
C GLY A 133 6.26 30.19 5.65
N ILE A 134 5.71 29.36 4.76
CA ILE A 134 5.90 27.91 4.76
C ILE A 134 7.20 27.62 4.00
N ARG A 135 8.22 27.10 4.69
CA ARG A 135 9.54 26.84 4.09
C ARG A 135 9.48 25.63 3.16
N GLU A 136 10.40 25.56 2.20
CA GLU A 136 10.46 24.46 1.22
C GLU A 136 10.66 23.09 1.88
N GLU A 137 11.40 23.04 2.99
CA GLU A 137 11.61 21.85 3.81
C GLU A 137 10.30 21.30 4.43
N GLU A 138 9.26 22.14 4.53
CA GLU A 138 8.03 21.85 5.28
C GLU A 138 6.90 21.32 4.39
N TYR A 139 7.07 21.31 3.08
CA TYR A 139 6.11 20.73 2.16
C TYR A 139 6.80 19.73 1.23
N PRO A 140 6.09 18.66 0.82
CA PRO A 140 6.69 17.63 -0.01
C PRO A 140 7.12 18.19 -1.37
N THR A 141 8.33 17.80 -1.78
CA THR A 141 8.77 17.87 -3.16
C THR A 141 7.82 17.03 -4.03
N PRO A 142 7.75 17.26 -5.36
CA PRO A 142 6.94 16.43 -6.23
C PRO A 142 7.44 14.97 -6.15
N SER A 143 6.84 14.17 -5.27
CA SER A 143 7.13 12.75 -5.20
C SER A 143 6.31 12.03 -6.26
N GLY A 144 6.82 10.88 -6.73
CA GLY A 144 6.03 9.94 -7.53
C GLY A 144 4.68 9.69 -6.84
N GLY A 145 3.64 9.50 -7.64
CA GLY A 145 2.25 9.48 -7.16
C GLY A 145 1.93 8.41 -6.11
N CYS A 146 0.64 8.14 -5.93
CA CYS A 146 0.17 7.06 -5.04
C CYS A 146 0.92 5.74 -5.33
N LEU A 147 1.16 4.91 -4.30
CA LEU A 147 1.84 3.62 -4.44
C LEU A 147 1.21 2.73 -5.54
N LEU A 148 -0.10 2.84 -5.72
CA LEU A 148 -0.88 2.11 -6.73
C LEU A 148 -0.60 2.54 -8.18
N THR A 149 0.15 3.64 -8.39
CA THR A 149 0.56 4.11 -9.71
C THR A 149 1.90 3.54 -10.16
N TYR A 150 2.71 3.01 -9.24
CA TYR A 150 3.99 2.39 -9.60
C TYR A 150 3.74 1.02 -10.21
N ARG A 151 4.29 0.80 -11.41
CA ARG A 151 4.07 -0.44 -12.19
C ARG A 151 4.42 -1.70 -11.39
N GLU A 152 5.55 -1.69 -10.69
CA GLU A 152 5.99 -2.84 -9.89
C GLU A 152 5.01 -3.16 -8.76
N PHE A 153 4.58 -2.16 -8.00
CA PHE A 153 3.62 -2.38 -6.92
C PHE A 153 2.23 -2.79 -7.45
N ALA A 154 1.79 -2.16 -8.54
CA ALA A 154 0.54 -2.51 -9.21
C ALA A 154 0.57 -3.96 -9.74
N SER A 155 1.70 -4.44 -10.27
CA SER A 155 1.84 -5.84 -10.70
C SER A 155 1.68 -6.80 -9.52
N LYS A 156 2.40 -6.53 -8.41
CA LYS A 156 2.32 -7.31 -7.17
C LYS A 156 0.90 -7.35 -6.57
N LEU A 157 0.19 -6.22 -6.58
CA LEU A 157 -1.17 -6.14 -6.04
C LEU A 157 -2.18 -6.85 -6.94
N ARG A 158 -2.00 -6.80 -8.26
CA ARG A 158 -2.84 -7.53 -9.22
C ARG A 158 -2.69 -9.03 -9.02
N ASP A 159 -1.46 -9.50 -8.99
CA ASP A 159 -1.12 -10.89 -8.66
C ASP A 159 -1.72 -11.32 -7.30
N LEU A 160 -1.69 -10.45 -6.29
CA LEU A 160 -2.32 -10.75 -5.01
C LEU A 160 -3.85 -10.97 -5.15
N PHE A 161 -4.54 -10.10 -5.89
CA PHE A 161 -6.00 -10.19 -6.09
C PHE A 161 -6.43 -11.33 -7.00
N ASP A 162 -5.64 -11.68 -8.00
CA ASP A 162 -5.93 -12.74 -8.97
C ASP A 162 -5.78 -14.13 -8.33
N HIS A 163 -4.90 -14.27 -7.33
CA HIS A 163 -4.60 -15.54 -6.69
C HIS A 163 -5.21 -15.73 -5.30
N ASN A 164 -5.87 -14.71 -4.74
CA ASN A 164 -6.45 -14.79 -3.40
C ASN A 164 -7.88 -14.24 -3.37
N GLU A 165 -8.82 -15.07 -2.92
CA GLU A 165 -10.21 -14.64 -2.72
C GLU A 165 -10.32 -13.60 -1.60
N ARG A 166 -9.68 -13.91 -0.45
CA ARG A 166 -9.61 -13.04 0.72
C ARG A 166 -8.21 -12.46 0.83
N VAL A 167 -8.13 -11.15 0.99
CA VAL A 167 -6.85 -10.43 1.13
C VAL A 167 -6.90 -9.60 2.39
N THR A 168 -5.84 -9.67 3.17
CA THR A 168 -5.71 -8.99 4.46
C THR A 168 -4.75 -7.81 4.37
N MET A 169 -4.73 -6.96 5.40
CA MET A 169 -3.76 -5.87 5.49
C MET A 169 -2.33 -6.38 5.70
N ARG A 170 -2.14 -7.58 6.28
CA ARG A 170 -0.84 -8.28 6.26
C ARG A 170 -0.35 -8.49 4.83
N ASP A 171 -1.19 -9.01 3.94
CA ASP A 171 -0.77 -9.36 2.57
C ASP A 171 -0.34 -8.11 1.80
N VAL A 172 -1.06 -7.00 1.96
CA VAL A 172 -0.69 -5.69 1.38
C VAL A 172 0.63 -5.17 1.96
N ARG A 173 0.90 -5.38 3.25
CA ARG A 173 2.19 -5.03 3.88
C ARG A 173 3.33 -5.86 3.29
N LEU A 174 3.13 -7.16 3.05
CA LEU A 174 4.11 -8.03 2.42
C LEU A 174 4.51 -7.56 1.02
N LEU A 175 3.60 -6.96 0.24
CA LEU A 175 3.93 -6.44 -1.11
C LEU A 175 5.05 -5.40 -1.14
N LYS A 176 5.31 -4.74 -0.01
CA LYS A 176 6.36 -3.71 0.12
C LYS A 176 7.75 -4.30 0.39
N ILE A 177 7.82 -5.59 0.70
CA ILE A 177 9.03 -6.26 1.20
C ILE A 177 9.52 -7.24 0.15
N GLY A 178 10.81 -7.21 -0.14
CA GLY A 178 11.44 -8.23 -0.95
C GLY A 178 11.08 -8.20 -2.45
N ARG A 179 11.59 -9.23 -3.11
CA ARG A 179 11.39 -9.58 -4.52
C ARG A 179 10.31 -10.66 -4.57
N HIS A 180 9.28 -10.48 -5.40
CA HIS A 180 8.16 -11.41 -5.46
C HIS A 180 8.21 -12.23 -6.75
N PHE A 181 7.91 -13.51 -6.60
CA PHE A 181 7.86 -14.49 -7.68
C PHE A 181 6.61 -15.35 -7.57
N ARG A 182 6.10 -15.82 -8.70
CA ARG A 182 4.96 -16.73 -8.79
C ARG A 182 5.39 -18.01 -9.49
N PHE A 183 5.12 -19.16 -8.87
CA PHE A 183 5.31 -20.47 -9.48
C PHE A 183 4.04 -21.30 -9.26
N GLY A 184 3.26 -21.53 -10.32
CA GLY A 184 1.95 -22.17 -10.18
C GLY A 184 1.03 -21.40 -9.23
N SER A 185 0.52 -22.08 -8.20
CA SER A 185 -0.29 -21.49 -7.12
C SER A 185 0.56 -20.89 -6.00
N SER A 186 1.89 -21.07 -6.01
CA SER A 186 2.80 -20.70 -4.93
C SER A 186 3.37 -19.29 -5.11
N LYS A 187 3.39 -18.53 -4.01
CA LYS A 187 4.01 -17.19 -3.93
C LYS A 187 5.35 -17.31 -3.22
N ILE A 188 6.40 -16.75 -3.81
CA ILE A 188 7.74 -16.72 -3.20
C ILE A 188 8.17 -15.28 -3.01
N ILE A 189 8.68 -14.93 -1.83
CA ILE A 189 9.18 -13.59 -1.51
C ILE A 189 10.58 -13.70 -0.93
N VAL A 190 11.55 -13.05 -1.57
CA VAL A 190 12.97 -13.06 -1.16
C VAL A 190 13.36 -11.68 -0.62
N GLY A 191 13.83 -11.62 0.63
CA GLY A 191 14.33 -10.40 1.26
C GLY A 191 15.49 -9.75 0.51
N ARG A 192 15.58 -8.41 0.54
CA ARG A 192 16.67 -7.65 -0.13
C ARG A 192 17.83 -7.30 0.80
N ASN A 193 17.58 -7.25 2.09
CA ASN A 193 18.52 -6.85 3.13
C ASN A 193 18.03 -7.34 4.49
N GLU A 194 18.85 -7.15 5.52
CA GLU A 194 18.55 -7.62 6.87
C GLU A 194 17.26 -7.05 7.45
N ALA A 195 16.96 -5.78 7.20
CA ALA A 195 15.72 -5.17 7.69
C ALA A 195 14.48 -5.84 7.05
N GLU A 196 14.54 -6.18 5.77
CA GLU A 196 13.47 -6.92 5.09
C GLU A 196 13.37 -8.37 5.55
N ASN A 197 14.51 -9.04 5.80
CA ASN A 197 14.54 -10.39 6.35
C ASN A 197 13.79 -10.44 7.69
N MET A 198 14.09 -9.50 8.58
CA MET A 198 13.42 -9.39 9.88
C MET A 198 11.92 -9.12 9.73
N LEU A 199 11.52 -8.24 8.80
CA LEU A 199 10.10 -7.97 8.53
C LEU A 199 9.36 -9.18 7.95
N LEU A 200 9.98 -9.97 7.07
CA LEU A 200 9.39 -11.21 6.53
C LEU A 200 9.15 -12.22 7.66
N LEU A 201 10.11 -12.38 8.57
CA LEU A 201 9.96 -13.26 9.73
C LEU A 201 8.86 -12.76 10.68
N ASP A 202 8.85 -11.47 11.01
CA ASP A 202 7.89 -10.88 11.96
C ASP A 202 6.44 -10.93 11.45
N LEU A 203 6.23 -10.69 10.15
CA LEU A 203 4.90 -10.81 9.53
C LEU A 203 4.40 -12.26 9.45
N ASN A 204 5.28 -13.24 9.69
CA ASN A 204 4.98 -14.67 9.68
C ASN A 204 4.90 -15.31 11.07
N LYS A 205 5.37 -14.64 12.14
CA LYS A 205 5.26 -15.15 13.51
C LYS A 205 3.80 -15.35 13.94
N PRO A 206 3.47 -16.27 14.85
CA PRO A 206 2.16 -16.28 15.49
C PRO A 206 1.94 -14.97 16.26
N LEU A 207 0.72 -14.41 16.27
CA LEU A 207 0.37 -13.33 17.18
C LEU A 207 0.29 -13.91 18.60
N GLN A 208 1.41 -13.93 19.33
CA GLN A 208 1.38 -14.26 20.75
C GLN A 208 0.67 -13.11 21.50
N GLY A 209 -0.43 -13.41 22.19
CA GLY A 209 -0.96 -12.57 23.27
C GLY A 209 -2.00 -11.50 22.94
N LEU A 210 -2.44 -11.31 21.69
CA LEU A 210 -3.56 -10.39 21.39
C LEU A 210 -4.91 -11.10 21.49
N ARG A 211 -5.34 -11.45 22.72
CA ARG A 211 -6.75 -11.70 23.04
C ARG A 211 -7.47 -10.35 23.11
N GLY A 212 -7.66 -9.70 21.96
CA GLY A 212 -8.34 -8.41 21.82
C GLY A 212 -9.02 -8.33 20.46
N ARG A 213 -10.17 -7.65 20.40
CA ARG A 213 -10.95 -7.45 19.16
C ARG A 213 -10.04 -6.81 18.11
N GLY A 214 -9.60 -7.58 17.12
CA GLY A 214 -8.70 -7.14 16.05
C GLY A 214 -7.56 -8.10 15.68
N ALA A 215 -7.40 -9.24 16.36
CA ALA A 215 -6.45 -10.27 15.94
C ALA A 215 -6.88 -10.88 14.59
N GLU A 216 -6.09 -10.65 13.52
CA GLU A 216 -6.27 -11.28 12.20
C GLU A 216 -6.22 -12.81 12.37
N PRO A 217 -7.34 -13.53 12.21
CA PRO A 217 -7.47 -14.91 12.66
C PRO A 217 -6.85 -15.95 11.72
N TYR A 218 -6.30 -15.53 10.57
CA TYR A 218 -5.74 -16.42 9.57
C TYR A 218 -4.36 -15.96 9.12
N ARG A 219 -3.34 -16.77 9.43
CA ARG A 219 -2.01 -16.66 8.83
C ARG A 219 -1.72 -17.99 8.13
N PRO A 220 -1.44 -17.99 6.81
CA PRO A 220 -1.11 -19.23 6.13
C PRO A 220 0.20 -19.78 6.70
N GLU A 221 0.29 -21.11 6.80
CA GLU A 221 1.57 -21.76 7.02
C GLU A 221 2.50 -21.44 5.84
N VAL A 222 3.72 -20.98 6.14
CA VAL A 222 4.73 -20.65 5.15
C VAL A 222 5.96 -21.52 5.35
N TYR A 223 6.72 -21.78 4.29
CA TYR A 223 8.07 -22.32 4.45
C TYR A 223 9.08 -21.18 4.38
N VAL A 224 10.05 -21.19 5.28
CA VAL A 224 11.13 -20.21 5.36
C VAL A 224 12.42 -20.88 4.96
N PHE A 225 13.21 -20.22 4.11
CA PHE A 225 14.46 -20.73 3.56
C PHE A 225 15.63 -19.81 3.87
N GLU A 226 16.79 -20.40 4.12
CA GLU A 226 18.07 -19.72 4.28
C GLU A 226 19.22 -20.60 3.74
N VAL A 227 20.27 -19.98 3.21
CA VAL A 227 21.52 -20.67 2.86
C VAL A 227 22.39 -20.77 4.11
N LEU A 228 22.91 -21.97 4.40
CA LEU A 228 23.83 -22.18 5.51
C LEU A 228 25.24 -21.67 5.16
N ASP A 229 25.99 -21.23 6.17
CA ASP A 229 27.41 -20.83 6.07
C ASP A 229 27.73 -19.58 5.23
N TYR A 230 26.70 -18.87 4.72
CA TYR A 230 26.84 -17.65 3.94
C TYR A 230 25.89 -16.53 4.41
N GLY A 231 26.15 -15.29 4.00
CA GLY A 231 25.15 -14.24 4.07
C GLY A 231 23.95 -14.61 3.19
N SER A 232 22.78 -14.78 3.80
CA SER A 232 21.59 -15.28 3.12
C SER A 232 20.42 -14.30 3.22
N PRO A 233 19.62 -14.13 2.15
CA PRO A 233 18.29 -13.58 2.31
C PRO A 233 17.41 -14.58 3.06
N ILE A 234 16.36 -14.06 3.68
CA ILE A 234 15.22 -14.89 4.08
C ILE A 234 14.26 -14.95 2.90
N THR A 235 13.93 -16.17 2.49
CA THR A 235 12.87 -16.43 1.50
C THR A 235 11.68 -17.07 2.18
N ILE A 236 10.48 -16.65 1.79
CA ILE A 236 9.22 -17.26 2.24
C ILE A 236 8.45 -17.83 1.06
N LEU A 237 7.85 -19.00 1.26
CA LEU A 237 6.99 -19.71 0.31
C LEU A 237 5.58 -19.83 0.90
N GLU A 238 4.61 -19.18 0.25
CA GLU A 238 3.19 -19.22 0.55
C GLU A 238 2.42 -20.00 -0.52
N GLY A 239 1.31 -20.62 -0.14
CA GLY A 239 0.46 -21.42 -1.05
C GLY A 239 0.86 -22.90 -1.07
N GLU A 240 0.78 -23.52 -2.24
CA GLU A 240 1.13 -24.94 -2.44
C GLU A 240 2.63 -25.16 -2.25
N LYS A 241 3.00 -26.20 -1.51
CA LYS A 241 4.39 -26.58 -1.24
C LYS A 241 4.76 -27.87 -1.99
N SER A 242 4.54 -27.89 -3.31
CA SER A 242 5.00 -29.01 -4.13
C SER A 242 6.53 -29.13 -4.07
N LYS A 243 7.09 -30.30 -4.41
CA LYS A 243 8.55 -30.50 -4.41
C LYS A 243 9.25 -29.50 -5.34
N GLU A 244 8.63 -29.23 -6.48
CA GLU A 244 9.10 -28.27 -7.49
C GLU A 244 9.03 -26.84 -6.95
N ALA A 245 7.97 -26.47 -6.23
CA ALA A 245 7.86 -25.14 -5.62
C ALA A 245 8.92 -24.91 -4.53
N ILE A 246 9.20 -25.95 -3.71
CA ILE A 246 10.27 -25.93 -2.71
C ILE A 246 11.63 -25.78 -3.39
N GLU A 247 11.88 -26.54 -4.45
CA GLU A 247 13.12 -26.44 -5.22
C GLU A 247 13.30 -25.05 -5.84
N VAL A 248 12.26 -24.47 -6.43
CA VAL A 248 12.26 -23.11 -6.98
C VAL A 248 12.57 -22.07 -5.90
N ALA A 249 11.94 -22.17 -4.72
CA ALA A 249 12.20 -21.26 -3.60
C ALA A 249 13.66 -21.39 -3.09
N ALA A 250 14.18 -22.62 -3.00
CA ALA A 250 15.56 -22.86 -2.62
C ALA A 250 16.55 -22.27 -3.63
N LYS A 251 16.34 -22.50 -4.94
CA LYS A 251 17.18 -21.94 -6.01
C LYS A 251 17.18 -20.41 -6.02
N LEU A 252 16.04 -19.78 -5.76
CA LEU A 252 15.93 -18.32 -5.60
C LEU A 252 16.69 -17.82 -4.37
N THR A 253 16.59 -18.54 -3.24
CA THR A 253 17.32 -18.21 -2.01
C THR A 253 18.83 -18.25 -2.25
N ALA A 254 19.33 -19.34 -2.85
CA ALA A 254 20.71 -19.50 -3.27
C ALA A 254 21.19 -18.35 -4.18
N ARG A 255 20.39 -18.01 -5.20
CA ARG A 255 20.71 -16.97 -6.19
C ARG A 255 20.91 -15.58 -5.61
N TYR A 256 20.20 -15.24 -4.54
CA TYR A 256 20.29 -13.94 -3.88
C TYR A 256 21.15 -13.96 -2.61
N SER A 257 21.82 -15.08 -2.31
CA SER A 257 22.80 -15.20 -1.22
C SER A 257 24.20 -14.78 -1.65
N ASP A 258 25.06 -14.61 -0.65
CA ASP A 258 26.48 -14.31 -0.82
C ASP A 258 27.33 -15.53 -1.19
N ALA A 259 26.72 -16.72 -1.29
CA ALA A 259 27.40 -17.96 -1.68
C ALA A 259 27.92 -17.96 -3.14
N GLY A 260 27.52 -16.96 -3.94
CA GLY A 260 27.94 -16.82 -5.33
C GLY A 260 27.18 -17.72 -6.30
N ALA A 261 27.09 -17.29 -7.56
CA ALA A 261 26.19 -17.89 -8.56
C ALA A 261 26.67 -19.21 -9.18
N LYS A 262 27.73 -19.86 -8.65
CA LYS A 262 28.48 -20.90 -9.40
C LYS A 262 28.65 -22.25 -8.71
N GLU A 263 28.31 -22.37 -7.42
CA GLU A 263 28.46 -23.61 -6.68
C GLU A 263 27.09 -24.11 -6.20
N GLU A 264 26.95 -25.43 -6.10
CA GLU A 264 25.81 -26.02 -5.40
C GLU A 264 25.88 -25.63 -3.92
N VAL A 265 24.78 -25.14 -3.38
CA VAL A 265 24.70 -24.67 -1.99
C VAL A 265 23.65 -25.45 -1.22
N LEU A 266 23.90 -25.61 0.08
CA LEU A 266 22.98 -26.26 0.99
C LEU A 266 21.97 -25.23 1.52
N VAL A 267 20.73 -25.36 1.11
CA VAL A 267 19.62 -24.53 1.57
C VAL A 267 18.85 -25.28 2.64
N GLU A 268 18.71 -24.65 3.81
CA GLU A 268 17.85 -25.14 4.88
C GLU A 268 16.47 -24.50 4.73
N TYR A 269 15.41 -25.28 4.94
CA TYR A 269 14.06 -24.76 5.04
C TYR A 269 13.28 -25.42 6.16
N LYS A 270 12.30 -24.69 6.68
CA LYS A 270 11.42 -25.15 7.76
C LYS A 270 10.03 -24.54 7.61
N PRO A 271 8.97 -25.24 8.07
CA PRO A 271 7.70 -24.60 8.29
C PRO A 271 7.84 -23.48 9.33
N SER A 272 7.20 -22.34 9.06
CA SER A 272 7.00 -21.25 10.02
C SER A 272 5.50 -21.01 10.09
N CYS A 273 4.93 -21.15 11.29
CA CYS A 273 3.49 -21.11 11.45
C CYS A 273 3.00 -19.78 12.02
N GLY A 274 1.78 -19.40 11.63
CA GLY A 274 1.00 -18.37 12.28
C GLY A 274 -0.15 -18.89 13.15
N ALA A 275 -0.30 -20.22 13.27
CA ALA A 275 -1.20 -20.90 14.20
C ALA A 275 -0.44 -22.02 14.94
N GLU A 276 -0.93 -22.42 16.12
CA GLU A 276 -0.27 -23.38 17.04
C GLU A 276 0.21 -24.66 16.32
N LEU A 277 1.52 -24.76 16.05
CA LEU A 277 2.16 -26.03 15.77
C LEU A 277 2.22 -26.83 17.06
N ARG A 278 2.03 -28.14 16.95
CA ARG A 278 2.44 -29.06 18.01
C ARG A 278 3.97 -28.99 18.12
N GLU A 279 4.51 -29.05 19.34
CA GLU A 279 5.95 -28.87 19.65
C GLU A 279 6.90 -29.78 18.83
N ASP A 280 6.37 -30.86 18.26
CA ASP A 280 7.06 -31.83 17.39
C ASP A 280 7.27 -31.34 15.94
N GLN A 281 6.52 -30.35 15.45
CA GLN A 281 6.65 -29.83 14.08
C GLN A 281 7.58 -28.61 13.95
N GLU A 282 7.84 -27.90 15.05
CA GLU A 282 8.67 -26.68 15.05
C GLU A 282 10.16 -26.96 14.80
N GLN A 283 10.56 -28.24 14.82
CA GLN A 283 11.96 -28.67 14.76
C GLN A 283 12.37 -29.41 13.48
N ARG A 284 11.44 -29.65 12.54
CA ARG A 284 11.78 -30.39 11.30
C ARG A 284 12.40 -29.46 10.26
N LYS A 285 13.67 -29.13 10.46
CA LYS A 285 14.53 -28.51 9.47
C LYS A 285 14.83 -29.54 8.38
N GLU A 286 14.54 -29.19 7.14
CA GLU A 286 14.88 -29.98 5.96
C GLU A 286 15.94 -29.24 5.16
N ARG A 287 16.68 -29.99 4.34
CA ARG A 287 17.81 -29.46 3.59
C ARG A 287 17.76 -29.96 2.16
N ILE A 288 18.09 -29.06 1.24
CA ILE A 288 18.16 -29.37 -0.19
C ILE A 288 19.43 -28.73 -0.76
N VAL A 289 20.13 -29.49 -1.58
CA VAL A 289 21.28 -28.99 -2.34
C VAL A 289 20.76 -28.49 -3.68
N VAL A 290 21.05 -27.24 -4.01
CA VAL A 290 20.58 -26.62 -5.26
C VAL A 290 21.67 -25.75 -5.89
N SER A 291 21.65 -25.68 -7.22
CA SER A 291 22.36 -24.64 -7.96
C SER A 291 21.54 -23.34 -8.00
N PRO A 292 22.16 -22.15 -7.88
CA PRO A 292 21.50 -20.86 -8.05
C PRO A 292 20.66 -20.76 -9.34
N MET A 293 19.45 -20.21 -9.24
CA MET A 293 18.56 -20.01 -10.40
C MET A 293 19.17 -19.09 -11.46
N ASP A 294 19.03 -19.41 -12.74
CA ASP A 294 19.54 -18.56 -13.81
C ASP A 294 18.71 -17.27 -14.00
N GLU A 295 19.32 -16.22 -14.59
CA GLU A 295 18.65 -14.92 -14.71
C GLU A 295 17.40 -14.95 -15.61
N ASN A 296 17.38 -15.82 -16.63
CA ASN A 296 16.22 -15.95 -17.53
C ASN A 296 15.07 -16.69 -16.83
N GLU A 297 15.35 -17.68 -15.99
CA GLU A 297 14.38 -18.30 -15.09
C GLU A 297 13.83 -17.29 -14.08
N VAL A 298 14.70 -16.53 -13.41
CA VAL A 298 14.30 -15.47 -12.46
C VAL A 298 13.35 -14.48 -13.15
N ALA A 299 13.69 -14.04 -14.37
CA ALA A 299 12.87 -13.09 -15.11
C ALA A 299 11.48 -13.65 -15.47
N ARG A 300 11.37 -14.96 -15.76
CA ARG A 300 10.10 -15.62 -16.09
C ARG A 300 9.15 -15.76 -14.89
N LEU A 301 9.71 -15.91 -13.68
CA LEU A 301 8.93 -16.07 -12.46
C LEU A 301 8.60 -14.74 -11.77
N ARG A 302 9.27 -13.66 -12.16
CA ARG A 302 9.14 -12.35 -11.50
C ARG A 302 7.77 -11.73 -11.76
N ILE A 303 7.22 -11.14 -10.70
CA ILE A 303 5.96 -10.39 -10.71
C ILE A 303 6.24 -8.90 -10.87
#